data_AF-A0A1V0R6I3-F1
#
_entry.id   AF-A0A1V0R6I3-F1
#
_cell.length_a   1.000
_cell.length_b   1.000
_cell.length_c   1.000
_cell.angle_alpha   90.00
_cell.angle_beta   90.00
_cell.angle_gamma   90.00
#
_symmetry.space_group_name_H-M   'P 1'
#
loop_
_entity.id
_entity.type
_entity.pdbx_description
1 polymer ?
#
loop_
_entity_poly.entity_id
_entity_poly.type
_entity_poly.pdbx_seq_one_letter_code
_entity_poly.pdbx_strand_id
1 'polypeptide(L)' 'MSDETEIIVHPVSSQGGRKVTVHALGVDADRGRAHAPRDVAEFLRRAGLKDVDLSEDGPIT' A
#
# COMPACT_ATOMS: atom_id res chain seq x y z
N MET A 1 6.77 16.61 -13.86
CA MET A 1 5.74 16.08 -12.94
C MET A 1 6.02 14.60 -12.89
N SER A 2 6.58 14.12 -11.78
CA SER A 2 6.99 12.73 -11.66
C SER A 2 5.74 11.85 -11.67
N ASP A 3 5.69 10.86 -12.55
CA ASP A 3 4.71 9.76 -12.54
C ASP A 3 4.94 8.84 -11.32
N GLU A 4 5.19 9.44 -10.15
CA GLU A 4 5.56 8.75 -8.94
C GLU A 4 4.33 8.05 -8.38
N THR A 5 4.49 6.74 -8.18
CA THR A 5 3.46 5.93 -7.54
C THR A 5 3.76 5.86 -6.06
N GLU A 6 2.89 6.45 -5.25
CA GLU A 6 3.01 6.43 -3.79
C GLU A 6 2.09 5.35 -3.21
N ILE A 7 2.62 4.58 -2.26
CA ILE A 7 1.89 3.53 -1.56
C ILE A 7 1.71 3.96 -0.11
N ILE A 8 0.46 4.19 0.29
CA ILE A 8 0.13 4.63 1.64
C ILE A 8 -0.53 3.47 2.40
N VAL A 9 0.13 3.02 3.46
CA VAL A 9 -0.41 2.04 4.40
C VAL A 9 -0.89 2.78 5.65
N HIS A 10 -2.20 2.82 5.82
CA HIS A 10 -2.84 3.54 6.94
C HIS A 10 -2.61 2.82 8.28
N PRO A 11 -2.78 3.52 9.41
CA PRO A 11 -2.80 2.90 10.74
C PRO A 11 -3.84 1.78 10.84
N VAL A 12 -3.67 0.92 11.85
CA VAL A 12 -4.64 -0.15 12.12
C VAL A 12 -5.99 0.46 12.45
N SER A 13 -7.04 -0.02 11.79
CA SER A 13 -8.41 0.46 12.01
C SER A 13 -9.12 -0.33 13.11
N SER A 14 -10.23 0.19 13.63
CA SER A 14 -11.10 -0.50 14.60
C SER A 14 -11.67 -1.84 14.09
N GLN A 15 -11.69 -2.07 12.77
CA GLN A 15 -12.09 -3.33 12.14
C GLN A 15 -10.91 -4.32 12.00
N GLY A 16 -9.76 -4.03 12.60
CA GLY A 16 -8.50 -4.73 12.35
C GLY A 16 -7.89 -4.37 11.00
N GLY A 17 -6.67 -4.86 10.76
CA GLY A 17 -5.93 -4.62 9.52
C GLY A 17 -5.65 -3.14 9.22
N ARG A 18 -4.94 -2.91 8.11
CA ARG A 18 -4.51 -1.59 7.63
C ARG A 18 -5.09 -1.34 6.24
N LYS A 19 -5.71 -0.17 6.04
CA LYS A 19 -6.15 0.23 4.69
C LYS A 19 -4.92 0.50 3.83
N VAL A 20 -4.96 0.11 2.56
CA VAL A 20 -3.89 0.37 1.59
C VAL A 20 -4.46 1.20 0.44
N THR A 21 -3.87 2.37 0.22
CA THR A 21 -4.21 3.25 -0.91
C THR A 21 -2.98 3.46 -1.78
N VAL A 22 -3.19 3.49 -3.09
CA VAL A 22 -2.15 3.80 -4.07
C VAL A 22 -2.50 5.13 -4.72
N HIS A 23 -1.59 6.09 -4.66
CA HIS A 23 -1.68 7.33 -5.43
C HIS A 23 -0.85 7.16 -6.69
N ALA A 24 -1.48 7.21 -7.86
CA ALA A 24 -0.78 7.13 -9.14
C ALA A 24 -1.46 8.04 -10.16
N LEU A 25 -0.66 8.77 -10.94
CA LEU A 25 -1.16 9.67 -12.01
C LEU A 25 -2.21 10.68 -11.50
N GLY A 26 -2.07 11.14 -10.25
CA GLY A 26 -3.02 12.07 -9.62
C GLY A 26 -4.33 11.44 -9.14
N VAL A 27 -4.43 10.11 -9.11
CA VAL A 27 -5.64 9.38 -8.70
C VAL A 27 -5.34 8.48 -7.49
N ASP A 28 -6.18 8.60 -6.46
CA ASP A 28 -6.19 7.69 -5.32
C ASP A 28 -7.04 6.44 -5.61
N ALA A 29 -6.44 5.27 -5.46
CA ALA A 29 -7.13 3.99 -5.60
C ALA A 29 -7.03 3.18 -4.31
N ASP A 30 -8.19 2.83 -3.74
CA ASP A 30 -8.30 1.88 -2.62
C ASP A 30 -7.96 0.46 -3.11
N ARG A 31 -7.02 -0.20 -2.43
CA ARG A 31 -6.60 -1.58 -2.74
C ARG A 31 -7.16 -2.60 -1.76
N GLY A 32 -7.78 -2.14 -0.67
CA GLY A 32 -8.37 -2.97 0.35
C GLY A 32 -7.62 -2.91 1.67
N ARG A 33 -7.84 -3.95 2.49
CA ARG A 33 -7.34 -4.03 3.86
C ARG A 33 -6.35 -5.19 4.01
N ALA A 34 -5.13 -4.85 4.44
CA ALA A 34 -4.07 -5.81 4.70
C ALA A 34 -4.07 -6.23 6.17
N HIS A 35 -3.99 -7.54 6.43
CA HIS A 35 -3.87 -8.11 7.78
C HIS A 35 -2.46 -8.63 8.05
N ALA A 36 -1.64 -8.79 7.01
CA ALA A 36 -0.24 -9.13 7.07
C ALA A 36 0.56 -8.45 5.93
N PRO A 37 1.90 -8.33 6.04
CA PRO A 37 2.73 -7.73 4.98
C PRO A 37 2.55 -8.39 3.60
N ARG A 38 2.32 -9.72 3.56
CA ARG A 38 2.02 -10.46 2.32
C ARG A 38 0.79 -9.92 1.59
N ASP A 39 -0.21 -9.40 2.30
CA ASP A 39 -1.43 -8.89 1.68
C ASP A 39 -1.15 -7.58 0.94
N VAL A 40 -0.24 -6.75 1.47
CA VAL A 40 0.25 -5.55 0.78
C VAL A 40 0.96 -5.93 -0.51
N ALA A 41 1.89 -6.90 -0.45
CA ALA A 41 2.59 -7.38 -1.64
C ALA A 41 1.62 -7.93 -2.72
N GLU A 42 0.56 -8.64 -2.31
CA GLU A 42 -0.50 -9.09 -3.21
C GLU A 42 -1.26 -7.94 -3.88
N PHE A 43 -1.58 -6.87 -3.13
CA PHE A 43 -2.24 -5.68 -3.68
C PHE A 43 -1.38 -4.97 -4.72
N LEU A 44 -0.09 -4.82 -4.44
CA LEU A 44 0.86 -4.19 -5.35
C LEU A 44 1.05 -5.02 -6.62
N ARG A 45 1.21 -6.35 -6.48
CA ARG A 45 1.29 -7.25 -7.64
C ARG A 45 0.07 -7.14 -8.55
N ARG A 46 -1.14 -7.08 -7.96
CA ARG A 46 -2.40 -6.91 -8.72
C ARG A 46 -2.52 -5.53 -9.36
N ALA A 47 -1.87 -4.52 -8.80
CA ALA A 47 -1.76 -3.18 -9.39
C ALA A 47 -0.71 -3.08 -10.51
N GLY A 48 0.01 -4.17 -10.82
CA GLY A 48 1.11 -4.15 -11.79
C GLY A 48 2.43 -3.63 -11.23
N LEU A 49 2.46 -3.28 -9.94
CA LEU A 49 3.64 -2.83 -9.21
C LEU A 49 4.38 -4.06 -8.69
N LYS A 50 5.16 -4.66 -9.59
CA LYS A 50 6.08 -5.75 -9.25
C LYS A 50 7.41 -5.13 -8.82
N ASP A 51 8.11 -5.77 -7.90
CA ASP A 51 9.43 -5.34 -7.40
C ASP A 51 9.46 -4.06 -6.55
N VAL A 52 8.34 -3.73 -5.88
CA VAL A 52 8.34 -2.69 -4.84
C VAL A 52 9.14 -3.21 -3.64
N ASP A 53 10.27 -2.56 -3.37
CA ASP A 53 11.03 -2.81 -2.15
C ASP A 53 10.31 -2.15 -0.97
N LEU A 54 9.71 -2.99 -0.12
CA LEU A 54 9.03 -2.55 1.10
C LEU A 54 10.00 -2.38 2.28
N SER A 55 11.32 -2.41 2.03
CA SER A 55 12.37 -2.33 3.05
C SER A 55 12.55 -0.94 3.67
N GLU A 56 11.87 0.11 3.21
CA GLU A 56 11.91 1.42 3.86
C GLU A 56 11.02 1.42 5.12
N ASP A 57 11.65 1.00 6.21
CA ASP A 57 11.12 0.95 7.57
C ASP A 57 10.73 2.35 8.10
N GLY A 58 9.44 2.62 8.13
CA GLY A 58 8.82 3.44 9.19
C GLY A 58 8.17 2.50 10.20
N PRO A 59 8.26 2.76 11.53
CA PRO A 59 7.77 1.82 12.53
C PRO A 59 6.27 1.53 12.34
N ILE A 60 5.94 0.26 12.11
CA ILE A 60 4.59 -0.29 12.25
C ILE A 60 4.31 -0.58 13.73
N THR A 61 4.35 0.46 14.57
CA THR A 61 3.86 0.43 15.95
C THR A 61 2.41 0.85 16.04
#